data_AF-C7QAU6-F1
#
_entry.id   AF-C7QAU6-F1
#
_cell.length_a   1.000
_cell.length_b   1.000
_cell.length_c   1.000
_cell.angle_alpha   90.00
_cell.angle_beta   90.00
_cell.angle_gamma   90.00
#
_symmetry.space_group_name_H-M   'P 1'
#
loop_
_entity.id
_entity.type
_entity.pdbx_description
1 polymer ?
#
loop_
_entity_poly.entity_id
_entity_poly.type
_entity_poly.pdbx_seq_one_letter_code
_entity_poly.pdbx_strand_id
1 'polypeptide(L)'
;MTMALWLRDASGMTPDLDPAIPPLDPPVPVDEALAALAGPRATAQWTGLWLGLWEGRLEDWFTLETLGPPGFELLTRSPELKAVVEAGFQHAVSWSTKNRPLAPSSPAPPAASTSREAATVVKQLEGELGRRARDFDLDITVLPVAGRVFWQPTDGTLIVSENLVRDPRAYRALLYDVLAPLV
;
A
#
# COMPACT_ATOMS: atom_id res chain seq x y z
N MET A 1 0.23 -0.87 -5.58
CA MET A 1 -0.25 0.19 -4.66
C MET A 1 0.46 1.52 -4.83
N THR A 2 1.79 1.56 -4.81
CA THR A 2 2.58 2.80 -4.89
C THR A 2 2.24 3.68 -6.11
N MET A 3 1.98 3.08 -7.28
CA MET A 3 1.55 3.82 -8.47
C MET A 3 0.19 4.51 -8.30
N ALA A 4 -0.77 3.87 -7.65
CA ALA A 4 -2.10 4.44 -7.44
C ALA A 4 -2.07 5.61 -6.46
N LEU A 5 -1.22 5.53 -5.43
CA LEU A 5 -0.95 6.64 -4.52
C LEU A 5 -0.20 7.77 -5.22
N TRP A 6 0.75 7.44 -6.10
CA TRP A 6 1.43 8.46 -6.91
C TRP A 6 0.44 9.19 -7.80
N LEU A 7 -0.45 8.47 -8.48
CA LEU A 7 -1.48 9.07 -9.31
C LEU A 7 -2.41 9.97 -8.50
N ARG A 8 -2.81 9.54 -7.29
CA ARG A 8 -3.61 10.38 -6.37
C ARG A 8 -2.90 11.70 -6.06
N ASP A 9 -1.65 11.63 -5.62
CA ASP A 9 -0.91 12.81 -5.16
C ASP A 9 -0.51 13.73 -6.32
N ALA A 10 0.01 13.15 -7.41
CA ALA A 10 0.41 13.90 -8.60
C ALA A 10 -0.77 14.58 -9.30
N SER A 11 -1.97 14.03 -9.19
CA SER A 11 -3.17 14.66 -9.76
C SER A 11 -3.90 15.58 -8.78
N GLY A 12 -3.44 15.69 -7.52
CA GLY A 12 -4.07 16.50 -6.48
C GLY A 12 -5.45 15.99 -6.05
N MET A 13 -5.78 14.72 -6.30
CA MET A 13 -7.03 14.13 -5.85
C MET A 13 -7.10 14.12 -4.32
N THR A 14 -8.23 14.55 -3.77
CA THR A 14 -8.53 14.55 -2.33
C THR A 14 -9.73 13.62 -2.07
N PRO A 15 -9.55 12.30 -2.17
CA PRO A 15 -10.63 11.35 -1.93
C PRO A 15 -11.06 11.38 -0.46
N ASP A 16 -12.36 11.33 -0.23
CA ASP A 16 -12.93 11.18 1.11
C ASP A 16 -12.86 9.71 1.51
N LEU A 17 -11.86 9.37 2.34
CA LEU A 17 -11.56 8.02 2.78
C LEU A 17 -11.64 7.93 4.29
N ASP A 18 -12.23 6.85 4.78
CA ASP A 18 -12.16 6.44 6.18
C ASP A 18 -11.70 4.97 6.26
N PRO A 19 -10.49 4.69 6.78
CA PRO A 19 -9.50 5.63 7.28
C PRO A 19 -8.80 6.42 6.17
N ALA A 20 -8.48 7.68 6.45
CA ALA A 20 -7.73 8.53 5.51
C ALA A 20 -6.32 7.99 5.28
N ILE A 21 -5.84 8.09 4.04
CA ILE A 21 -4.49 7.65 3.67
C ILE A 21 -3.60 8.87 3.51
N PRO A 22 -2.51 8.98 4.30
CA PRO A 22 -1.56 10.08 4.19
C PRO A 22 -0.97 10.25 2.78
N PRO A 23 -0.44 11.44 2.45
CA PRO A 23 0.34 11.65 1.23
C PRO A 23 1.58 10.73 1.20
N LEU A 24 2.13 10.54 0.01
CA LEU A 24 3.39 9.85 -0.20
C LEU A 24 4.54 10.57 0.51
N ASP A 25 5.52 9.77 0.92
CA ASP A 25 6.80 10.21 1.46
C ASP A 25 7.93 9.53 0.66
N PRO A 26 8.70 10.28 -0.16
CA PRO A 26 8.72 11.73 -0.26
C PRO A 26 7.46 12.32 -0.96
N PRO A 27 7.10 13.57 -0.65
CA PRO A 27 5.94 14.21 -1.25
C PRO A 27 6.08 14.36 -2.77
N VAL A 28 4.99 14.12 -3.48
CA VAL A 28 4.91 14.22 -4.94
C VAL A 28 4.29 15.57 -5.31
N PRO A 29 4.95 16.41 -6.12
CA PRO A 29 4.36 17.65 -6.62
C PRO A 29 3.12 17.36 -7.49
N VAL A 30 2.12 18.23 -7.39
CA VAL A 30 0.95 18.18 -8.28
C VAL A 30 1.38 18.57 -9.69
N ASP A 31 1.03 17.73 -10.66
CA ASP A 31 1.16 17.97 -12.09
C ASP A 31 -0.12 18.63 -12.60
N GLU A 32 0.00 19.84 -13.16
CA GLU A 32 -1.15 20.63 -13.63
C GLU A 32 -1.94 19.92 -14.74
N ALA A 33 -1.27 19.14 -15.60
CA ALA A 33 -1.92 18.40 -16.67
C ALA A 33 -2.74 17.22 -16.12
N LEU A 34 -2.23 16.54 -15.09
CA LEU A 34 -2.98 15.48 -14.39
C LEU A 34 -4.13 16.06 -13.56
N ALA A 35 -3.90 17.17 -12.88
CA ALA A 35 -4.92 17.86 -12.09
C ALA A 35 -6.10 18.34 -12.96
N ALA A 36 -5.82 18.80 -14.18
CA ALA A 36 -6.86 19.18 -15.14
C ALA A 36 -7.77 18.00 -15.54
N LEU A 37 -7.27 16.77 -15.50
CA LEU A 37 -8.03 15.55 -15.79
C LEU A 37 -8.73 14.98 -14.54
N ALA A 38 -8.20 15.25 -13.35
CA ALA A 38 -8.64 14.66 -12.08
C ALA A 38 -9.82 15.40 -11.43
N GLY A 39 -10.88 15.66 -12.20
CA GLY A 39 -12.11 16.24 -11.69
C GLY A 39 -12.85 15.34 -10.67
N PRO A 40 -13.99 15.80 -10.12
CA PRO A 40 -14.73 15.08 -9.07
C PRO A 40 -15.09 13.64 -9.42
N ARG A 41 -15.39 13.35 -10.69
CA ARG A 41 -15.70 11.99 -11.16
C ARG A 41 -14.49 11.06 -11.14
N ALA A 42 -13.32 11.55 -11.57
CA ALA A 42 -12.08 10.79 -11.49
C ALA A 42 -11.72 10.48 -10.02
N THR A 43 -11.89 11.47 -9.13
CA THR A 43 -11.69 11.28 -7.68
C THR A 43 -12.64 10.23 -7.09
N ALA A 44 -13.92 10.27 -7.44
CA ALA A 44 -14.90 9.27 -7.01
C ALA A 44 -14.58 7.87 -7.54
N GLN A 45 -14.16 7.75 -8.80
CA GLN A 45 -13.75 6.47 -9.39
C GLN A 45 -12.48 5.90 -8.74
N TRP A 46 -11.50 6.76 -8.46
CA TRP A 46 -10.30 6.37 -7.73
C TRP A 46 -10.67 5.86 -6.34
N THR A 47 -11.57 6.57 -5.64
CA THR A 47 -12.06 6.20 -4.31
C THR A 47 -12.73 4.82 -4.36
N GLY A 48 -13.63 4.58 -5.32
CA GLY A 48 -14.32 3.31 -5.47
C GLY A 48 -13.37 2.13 -5.76
N LEU A 49 -12.35 2.34 -6.60
CA LEU A 49 -11.33 1.32 -6.85
C LEU A 49 -10.47 1.06 -5.62
N TRP A 50 -10.07 2.12 -4.90
CA TRP A 50 -9.28 1.99 -3.69
C TRP A 50 -10.03 1.17 -2.63
N LEU A 51 -11.30 1.49 -2.38
CA LEU A 51 -12.14 0.74 -1.44
C LEU A 51 -12.36 -0.70 -1.90
N GLY A 52 -12.55 -0.94 -3.21
CA GLY A 52 -12.62 -2.29 -3.77
C GLY A 52 -11.40 -3.16 -3.46
N LEU A 53 -10.20 -2.57 -3.52
CA LEU A 53 -8.96 -3.23 -3.10
C LEU A 53 -8.90 -3.44 -1.58
N TRP A 54 -9.26 -2.40 -0.83
CA TRP A 54 -9.25 -2.42 0.63
C TRP A 54 -10.12 -3.54 1.20
N GLU A 55 -11.31 -3.72 0.63
CA GLU A 55 -12.29 -4.70 1.09
C GLU A 55 -12.04 -6.11 0.50
N GLY A 56 -10.89 -6.33 -0.16
CA GLY A 56 -10.53 -7.61 -0.76
C GLY A 56 -11.46 -8.05 -1.91
N ARG A 57 -12.28 -7.15 -2.45
CA ARG A 57 -13.19 -7.43 -3.58
C ARG A 57 -12.48 -7.46 -4.93
N LEU A 58 -11.26 -6.95 -4.97
CA LEU A 58 -10.39 -6.96 -6.12
C LEU A 58 -9.18 -7.83 -5.78
N GLU A 59 -9.03 -8.95 -6.49
CA GLU A 59 -7.94 -9.92 -6.30
C GLU A 59 -6.60 -9.35 -6.77
N ASP A 60 -6.62 -8.52 -7.81
CA ASP A 60 -5.43 -7.90 -8.38
C ASP A 60 -5.25 -6.47 -7.87
N TRP A 61 -4.24 -6.30 -7.02
CA TRP A 61 -3.72 -5.00 -6.65
C TRP A 61 -3.34 -4.19 -7.89
N PHE A 62 -3.38 -2.85 -7.80
CA PHE A 62 -2.87 -1.93 -8.82
C PHE A 62 -1.41 -2.28 -9.20
N THR A 63 -1.24 -3.15 -10.19
CA THR A 63 0.01 -3.67 -10.74
C THR A 63 0.21 -3.11 -12.14
N LEU A 64 1.42 -3.24 -12.67
CA LEU A 64 1.75 -2.85 -14.05
C LEU A 64 0.92 -3.61 -15.08
N GLU A 65 0.46 -4.82 -14.74
CA GLU A 65 -0.32 -5.68 -15.63
C GLU A 65 -1.80 -5.25 -15.71
N THR A 66 -2.36 -4.73 -14.61
CA THR A 66 -3.77 -4.29 -14.56
C THR A 66 -3.99 -2.82 -14.90
N LEU A 67 -2.99 -1.97 -14.64
CA LEU A 67 -2.98 -0.56 -15.00
C LEU A 67 -2.11 -0.24 -16.20
N GLY A 68 -1.61 -1.23 -16.93
CA GLY A 68 -0.72 -1.02 -18.06
C GLY A 68 -1.37 -1.25 -19.41
N PRO A 69 -0.68 -0.83 -20.48
CA PRO A 69 -1.00 -1.31 -21.81
C PRO A 69 -0.80 -2.83 -21.91
N PRO A 70 -1.60 -3.53 -22.75
CA PRO A 70 -2.73 -3.02 -23.52
C PRO A 70 -4.05 -3.16 -22.75
N GLY A 71 -4.83 -2.07 -22.63
CA GLY A 71 -6.26 -2.14 -22.31
C GLY A 71 -6.72 -1.37 -21.07
N PHE A 72 -5.90 -1.30 -20.01
CA PHE A 72 -6.33 -0.77 -18.71
C PHE A 72 -7.67 -1.37 -18.27
N GLU A 73 -7.82 -2.70 -18.37
CA GLU A 73 -9.12 -3.39 -18.24
C GLU A 73 -9.82 -3.12 -16.90
N LEU A 74 -9.03 -2.93 -15.83
CA LEU A 74 -9.53 -2.55 -14.51
C LEU A 74 -10.25 -1.18 -14.52
N LEU A 75 -9.93 -0.33 -15.49
CA LEU A 75 -10.47 1.03 -15.64
C LEU A 75 -11.58 1.13 -16.70
N THR A 76 -12.02 0.01 -17.30
CA THR A 76 -13.07 0.02 -18.32
C THR A 76 -14.38 0.63 -17.81
N ARG A 77 -14.66 0.50 -16.50
CA ARG A 77 -15.83 1.11 -15.84
C ARG A 77 -15.57 2.49 -15.23
N SER A 78 -14.37 3.03 -15.42
CA SER A 78 -13.88 4.26 -14.80
C SER A 78 -13.17 5.15 -15.83
N PRO A 79 -13.89 5.68 -16.84
CA PRO A 79 -13.27 6.35 -17.98
C PRO A 79 -12.58 7.68 -17.62
N GLU A 80 -13.12 8.46 -16.67
CA GLU A 80 -12.46 9.68 -16.20
C GLU A 80 -11.13 9.38 -15.48
N LEU A 81 -11.11 8.36 -14.64
CA LEU A 81 -9.87 7.89 -14.02
C LEU A 81 -8.92 7.29 -15.06
N LYS A 82 -9.42 6.55 -16.05
CA LYS A 82 -8.62 5.99 -17.13
C LYS A 82 -7.81 7.07 -17.85
N ALA A 83 -8.42 8.23 -18.14
CA ALA A 83 -7.70 9.35 -18.74
C ALA A 83 -6.54 9.86 -17.86
N VAL A 84 -6.75 9.96 -16.54
CA VAL A 84 -5.69 10.35 -15.59
C VAL A 84 -4.57 9.31 -15.57
N VAL A 85 -4.92 8.01 -15.51
CA VAL A 85 -3.94 6.92 -15.51
C VAL A 85 -3.15 6.90 -16.81
N GLU A 86 -3.80 6.99 -17.97
CA GLU A 86 -3.14 6.99 -19.27
C GLU A 86 -2.13 8.14 -19.40
N ALA A 87 -2.49 9.35 -18.96
CA ALA A 87 -1.60 10.51 -18.96
C ALA A 87 -0.43 10.36 -17.97
N GLY A 88 -0.70 9.78 -16.79
CA GLY A 88 0.28 9.66 -15.71
C GLY A 88 1.10 8.38 -15.70
N PHE A 89 0.76 7.38 -16.53
CA PHE A 89 1.23 6.00 -16.36
C PHE A 89 2.76 5.90 -16.34
N GLN A 90 3.44 6.42 -17.36
CA GLN A 90 4.90 6.33 -17.46
C GLN A 90 5.63 7.04 -16.31
N HIS A 91 5.09 8.16 -15.84
CA HIS A 91 5.62 8.88 -14.69
C HIS A 91 5.40 8.09 -13.39
N ALA A 92 4.21 7.51 -13.21
CA ALA A 92 3.90 6.64 -12.08
C ALA A 92 4.84 5.43 -12.00
N VAL A 93 5.06 4.74 -13.13
CA VAL A 93 6.01 3.62 -13.23
C VAL A 93 7.43 4.05 -12.89
N SER A 94 7.87 5.16 -13.49
CA SER A 94 9.22 5.70 -13.27
C SER A 94 9.43 6.07 -11.81
N TRP A 95 8.44 6.72 -11.18
CA TRP A 95 8.50 7.10 -9.78
C TRP A 95 8.49 5.89 -8.87
N SER A 96 7.60 4.92 -9.08
CA SER A 96 7.54 3.70 -8.26
C SER A 96 8.78 2.84 -8.38
N THR A 97 9.46 2.88 -9.52
CA THR A 97 10.72 2.16 -9.73
C THR A 97 11.88 2.85 -9.00
N LYS A 98 11.95 4.18 -9.07
CA LYS A 98 13.00 4.99 -8.41
C LYS A 98 12.83 5.07 -6.89
N ASN A 99 11.59 5.17 -6.43
CA ASN A 99 11.20 5.27 -5.02
C ASN A 99 10.63 3.95 -4.51
N ARG A 100 10.97 2.84 -5.16
CA ARG A 100 10.81 1.54 -4.53
C ARG A 100 11.59 1.61 -3.22
N PRO A 101 11.02 1.21 -2.07
CA PRO A 101 11.72 1.27 -0.79
C PRO A 101 13.14 0.77 -1.01
N LEU A 102 14.11 1.69 -0.91
CA LEU A 102 15.52 1.34 -1.02
C LEU A 102 15.70 0.19 -0.04
N ALA A 103 16.13 -0.97 -0.54
CA ALA A 103 16.71 -1.95 0.35
C ALA A 103 17.75 -1.19 1.18
N PRO A 104 17.61 -1.12 2.53
CA PRO A 104 18.66 -0.53 3.33
C PRO A 104 19.95 -1.31 3.02
N SER A 105 21.12 -0.75 3.32
CA SER A 105 22.43 -1.38 3.14
C SER A 105 22.67 -2.66 3.97
N SER A 106 21.61 -3.39 4.31
CA SER A 106 21.55 -4.73 4.88
C SER A 106 21.13 -5.73 3.78
N PRO A 107 21.69 -6.95 3.72
CA PRO A 107 21.65 -7.82 2.54
C PRO A 107 20.29 -8.45 2.18
N ALA A 108 19.16 -7.95 2.69
CA ALA A 108 17.85 -8.49 2.33
C ALA A 108 16.77 -7.41 2.14
N PRO A 109 15.84 -7.62 1.20
CA PRO A 109 14.79 -6.66 0.87
C PRO A 109 13.87 -6.37 2.07
N PRO A 110 13.17 -5.22 2.07
CA PRO A 110 12.24 -4.83 3.15
C PRO A 110 11.18 -5.90 3.45
N ALA A 111 10.70 -6.60 2.43
CA ALA A 111 9.81 -7.76 2.57
C ALA A 111 10.47 -8.89 3.40
N ALA A 112 11.74 -9.19 3.14
CA ALA A 112 12.48 -10.20 3.91
C ALA A 112 12.81 -9.74 5.33
N SER A 113 12.98 -8.44 5.61
CA SER A 113 13.15 -7.95 7.00
C SER A 113 11.83 -7.93 7.78
N THR A 114 10.72 -7.55 7.15
CA THR A 114 9.40 -7.53 7.79
C THR A 114 8.93 -8.93 8.16
N SER A 115 9.05 -9.91 7.24
CA SER A 115 8.73 -11.31 7.54
C SER A 115 9.64 -11.92 8.61
N ARG A 116 10.92 -11.56 8.67
CA ARG A 116 11.85 -12.04 9.71
C ARG A 116 11.50 -11.50 11.10
N GLU A 117 11.13 -10.24 11.19
CA GLU A 117 10.69 -9.65 12.46
C GLU A 117 9.37 -10.29 12.91
N ALA A 118 8.40 -10.46 12.00
CA ALA A 118 7.15 -11.16 12.27
C ALA A 118 7.39 -12.59 12.79
N ALA A 119 8.22 -13.38 12.11
CA ALA A 119 8.60 -14.71 12.56
C ALA A 119 9.28 -14.73 13.94
N THR A 120 10.04 -13.67 14.27
CA THR A 120 10.68 -13.54 15.58
C THR A 120 9.64 -13.27 16.68
N VAL A 121 8.64 -12.44 16.39
CA VAL A 121 7.51 -12.17 17.30
C VAL A 121 6.65 -13.41 17.50
N VAL A 122 6.32 -14.15 16.44
CA VAL A 122 5.59 -15.43 16.54
C VAL A 122 6.30 -16.39 17.49
N LYS A 123 7.62 -16.61 17.31
CA LYS A 123 8.38 -17.52 18.17
C LYS A 123 8.38 -17.10 19.64
N GLN A 124 8.39 -15.81 19.91
CA GLN A 124 8.35 -15.31 21.29
C GLN A 124 6.94 -15.50 21.88
N LEU A 125 5.88 -15.19 21.14
CA LEU A 125 4.49 -15.46 21.54
C LEU A 125 4.24 -16.96 21.81
N GLU A 126 4.75 -17.86 20.97
CA GLU A 126 4.65 -19.31 21.18
C GLU A 126 5.32 -19.74 22.50
N GLY A 127 6.47 -19.15 22.81
CA GLY A 127 7.19 -19.39 24.06
C GLY A 127 6.44 -18.87 25.29
N GLU A 128 5.82 -17.70 25.19
CA GLU A 128 5.06 -17.07 26.27
C GLU A 128 3.72 -17.78 26.53
N LEU A 129 3.03 -18.23 25.48
CA LEU A 129 1.74 -18.93 25.56
C LEU A 129 1.87 -20.44 25.78
N GLY A 130 3.07 -21.01 25.62
CA GLY A 130 3.32 -22.43 25.80
C GLY A 130 2.65 -23.32 24.75
N ARG A 131 2.24 -22.75 23.61
CA ARG A 131 1.63 -23.48 22.49
C ARG A 131 2.21 -23.00 21.16
N ARG A 132 2.13 -23.85 20.14
CA ARG A 132 2.49 -23.44 18.77
C ARG A 132 1.37 -22.64 18.15
N ALA A 133 1.75 -21.70 17.31
CA ALA A 133 0.82 -20.94 16.49
C ALA A 133 0.06 -21.89 15.55
N ARG A 134 -1.18 -21.52 15.19
CA ARG A 134 -1.91 -22.22 14.13
C ARG A 134 -1.33 -21.84 12.77
N ASP A 135 -1.65 -22.62 11.75
CA ASP A 135 -1.35 -22.22 10.38
C ASP A 135 -2.20 -20.97 10.05
N PHE A 136 -1.53 -19.86 9.77
CA PHE A 136 -2.13 -18.62 9.28
C PHE A 136 -1.24 -18.05 8.17
N ASP A 137 -1.86 -17.25 7.29
CA ASP A 137 -1.15 -16.47 6.28
C ASP A 137 -1.32 -14.99 6.61
N LEU A 138 -0.22 -14.26 6.63
CA LEU A 138 -0.20 -12.82 6.89
C LEU A 138 0.62 -12.12 5.81
N ASP A 139 -0.08 -11.45 4.90
CA ASP A 139 0.52 -10.62 3.89
C ASP A 139 0.84 -9.23 4.46
N ILE A 140 2.11 -8.85 4.48
CA ILE A 140 2.56 -7.55 4.98
C ILE A 140 2.96 -6.67 3.79
N THR A 141 2.13 -5.67 3.50
CA THR A 141 2.41 -4.70 2.45
C THR A 141 2.95 -3.40 3.03
N VAL A 142 4.10 -2.94 2.53
CA VAL A 142 4.74 -1.70 2.96
C VAL A 142 4.45 -0.58 1.96
N LEU A 143 4.00 0.58 2.46
CA LEU A 143 3.69 1.77 1.66
C LEU A 143 4.61 2.96 1.99
N PRO A 144 5.11 3.70 0.97
CA PRO A 144 5.89 4.91 1.14
C PRO A 144 4.99 6.11 1.42
N VAL A 145 4.28 6.10 2.55
CA VAL A 145 3.38 7.19 2.98
C VAL A 145 3.90 7.88 4.23
N ALA A 146 3.51 9.13 4.39
CA ALA A 146 3.91 9.95 5.52
C ALA A 146 3.36 9.42 6.85
N GLY A 147 4.15 9.58 7.92
CA GLY A 147 3.77 9.20 9.28
C GLY A 147 3.92 7.70 9.56
N ARG A 148 3.67 7.32 10.83
CA ARG A 148 3.77 5.94 11.33
C ARG A 148 2.38 5.34 11.45
N VAL A 149 1.83 4.98 10.31
CA VAL A 149 0.47 4.45 10.16
C VAL A 149 0.49 2.99 9.78
N PHE A 150 -0.57 2.29 10.16
CA PHE A 150 -0.87 0.92 9.76
C PHE A 150 -2.37 0.76 9.57
N TRP A 151 -2.74 -0.28 8.82
CA TRP A 151 -4.10 -0.68 8.60
C TRP A 151 -4.19 -2.18 8.45
N GLN A 152 -5.31 -2.74 8.87
CA GLN A 152 -5.61 -4.16 8.74
C GLN A 152 -6.93 -4.30 7.99
N PRO A 153 -6.91 -4.31 6.64
CA PRO A 153 -8.14 -4.37 5.85
C PRO A 153 -8.87 -5.71 5.99
N THR A 154 -8.11 -6.80 6.21
CA THR A 154 -8.61 -8.14 6.48
C THR A 154 -7.72 -8.82 7.53
N ASP A 155 -8.19 -9.92 8.13
CA ASP A 155 -7.43 -10.65 9.16
C ASP A 155 -6.07 -11.18 8.67
N GLY A 156 -5.91 -11.40 7.35
CA GLY A 156 -4.68 -11.90 6.72
C GLY A 156 -3.86 -10.83 6.00
N THR A 157 -4.22 -9.55 6.08
CA THR A 157 -3.51 -8.47 5.38
C THR A 157 -3.17 -7.34 6.33
N LEU A 158 -1.89 -7.02 6.44
CA LEU A 158 -1.37 -5.90 7.21
C LEU A 158 -0.68 -4.91 6.28
N ILE A 159 -1.21 -3.69 6.21
CA ILE A 159 -0.59 -2.59 5.46
C ILE A 159 0.12 -1.68 6.46
N VAL A 160 1.41 -1.40 6.23
CA VAL A 160 2.23 -0.56 7.10
C VAL A 160 2.96 0.51 6.31
N SER A 161 3.14 1.68 6.92
CA SER A 161 4.01 2.72 6.38
C SER A 161 5.50 2.35 6.50
N GLU A 162 6.32 2.80 5.55
CA GLU A 162 7.79 2.65 5.63
C GLU A 162 8.36 3.27 6.91
N ASN A 163 7.84 4.43 7.32
CA ASN A 163 8.26 5.12 8.53
C ASN A 163 7.94 4.32 9.80
N LEU A 164 6.87 3.52 9.82
CA LEU A 164 6.60 2.60 10.93
C LEU A 164 7.61 1.44 10.94
N VAL A 165 7.90 0.84 9.79
CA VAL A 165 8.88 -0.25 9.67
C VAL A 165 10.30 0.20 10.06
N ARG A 166 10.64 1.47 9.80
CA ARG A 166 11.92 2.09 10.20
C ARG A 166 12.05 2.33 11.71
N ASP A 167 10.98 2.18 12.49
CA ASP A 167 10.97 2.23 13.95
C ASP A 167 10.77 0.81 14.51
N PRO A 168 11.85 0.05 14.77
CA PRO A 168 11.74 -1.36 15.15
C PRO A 168 10.94 -1.59 16.43
N ARG A 169 10.95 -0.63 17.37
CA ARG A 169 10.19 -0.75 18.62
C ARG A 169 8.70 -0.64 18.35
N ALA A 170 8.29 0.38 17.60
CA ALA A 170 6.89 0.58 17.25
C ALA A 170 6.37 -0.55 16.36
N TYR A 171 7.16 -0.97 15.37
CA TYR A 171 6.78 -2.06 14.47
C TYR A 171 6.64 -3.40 15.21
N ARG A 172 7.58 -3.73 16.10
CA ARG A 172 7.49 -4.94 16.92
C ARG A 172 6.26 -4.91 17.83
N ALA A 173 5.97 -3.79 18.48
CA ALA A 173 4.76 -3.65 19.31
C ALA A 173 3.48 -3.89 18.50
N LEU A 174 3.36 -3.32 17.30
CA LEU A 174 2.24 -3.59 16.39
C LEU A 174 2.14 -5.08 16.05
N LEU A 175 3.25 -5.72 15.69
CA LEU A 175 3.25 -7.15 15.35
C LEU A 175 2.79 -8.01 16.51
N TYR A 176 3.15 -7.66 17.75
CA TYR A 176 2.63 -8.34 18.94
C TYR A 176 1.11 -8.28 18.99
N ASP A 177 0.53 -7.10 18.85
CA ASP A 177 -0.91 -6.89 18.94
C ASP A 177 -1.67 -7.64 17.84
N VAL A 178 -1.12 -7.66 16.62
CA VAL A 178 -1.73 -8.34 15.45
C VAL A 178 -1.57 -9.86 15.51
N LEU A 179 -0.41 -10.36 15.95
CA LEU A 179 -0.10 -11.80 15.94
C LEU A 179 -0.60 -12.53 17.19
N ALA A 180 -0.70 -11.87 18.34
CA ALA A 180 -1.20 -12.48 19.57
C ALA A 180 -2.54 -13.23 19.42
N PRO A 181 -3.57 -12.74 18.70
CA PRO A 181 -4.80 -13.49 18.49
C PRO A 181 -4.66 -14.66 17.51
N LEU A 182 -3.61 -14.70 16.67
CA LEU A 182 -3.37 -15.73 15.66
C LEU A 182 -2.54 -16.92 16.19
N VAL A 183 -1.82 -16.72 17.29
CA VAL A 183 -0.97 -17.72 17.99
C VAL A 183 -1.72 -18.38 19.13
#